data_AF-A0A946UYD3-F1
#
_entry.id   AF-A0A946UYD3-F1
#
_cell.length_a   1.000
_cell.length_b   1.000
_cell.length_c   1.000
_cell.angle_alpha   90.00
_cell.angle_beta   90.00
_cell.angle_gamma   90.00
#
_symmetry.space_group_name_H-M   'P 1'
#
loop_
_entity.id
_entity.type
_entity.pdbx_description
1 polymer ?
#
loop_
_entity_poly.entity_id
_entity_poly.type
_entity_poly.pdbx_seq_one_letter_code
_entity_poly.pdbx_strand_id
1 'polypeptide(L)'
;MRSTANRQLANEMISGGSGLLLAVFMWGHVLLVGSILTGERGFDWLATFLEDYYIAQPTVLAILFLFVVHAVFAARKIPAQLAERKRIAELAQGLSRSGRERVETRTEHSPFRPHVESMLWIWQVRTGMVMLVLGSFHLVLLALDIFTPLYGEMAGIESVSSMARVQAGLWLPYAVLLLCVEFHASIGLYRLAIKWGADLWFSRETLHRIEQVIFWVVLGLGTLTLIVLAGWLEPPLAFLFEGGVS
;
A
#
# COMPACT_ATOMS: atom_id res chain seq x y z
N MET A 1 0.61 -20.12 -31.18
CA MET A 1 -0.41 -19.12 -30.78
C MET A 1 -1.07 -19.44 -29.43
N ARG A 2 -1.69 -20.61 -29.22
CA ARG A 2 -2.33 -20.97 -27.93
C ARG A 2 -1.37 -20.93 -26.72
N SER A 3 -0.13 -21.39 -26.88
CA SER A 3 0.88 -21.35 -25.81
C SER A 3 1.25 -19.92 -25.37
N THR A 4 1.34 -18.98 -26.31
CA THR A 4 1.65 -17.58 -26.03
C THR A 4 0.50 -16.88 -25.30
N ALA A 5 -0.75 -17.11 -25.74
CA ALA A 5 -1.95 -16.57 -25.10
C ALA A 5 -2.10 -17.08 -23.65
N ASN A 6 -1.89 -18.38 -23.42
CA ASN A 6 -1.96 -18.98 -22.08
C ASN A 6 -0.88 -18.40 -21.15
N ARG A 7 0.35 -18.18 -21.65
CA ARG A 7 1.41 -17.54 -20.89
C ARG A 7 1.06 -16.10 -20.53
N GLN A 8 0.48 -15.34 -21.45
CA GLN A 8 0.05 -13.97 -21.19
C GLN A 8 -1.04 -13.90 -20.12
N LEU A 9 -2.04 -14.77 -20.22
CA LEU A 9 -3.09 -14.90 -19.21
C LEU A 9 -2.52 -15.25 -17.83
N ALA A 10 -1.61 -16.23 -17.76
CA ALA A 10 -0.95 -16.60 -16.52
C ALA A 10 -0.17 -15.42 -15.89
N ASN A 11 0.57 -14.65 -16.69
CA ASN A 11 1.27 -13.47 -16.19
C ASN A 11 0.31 -12.41 -15.62
N GLU A 12 -0.84 -12.21 -16.28
CA GLU A 12 -1.86 -11.27 -15.82
C GLU A 12 -2.54 -11.76 -14.54
N MET A 13 -2.81 -13.06 -14.43
CA MET A 13 -3.35 -13.67 -13.20
C MET A 13 -2.35 -13.57 -12.05
N ILE A 14 -1.07 -13.86 -12.27
CA ILE A 14 -0.02 -13.75 -11.23
C ILE A 14 0.12 -12.29 -10.79
N SER A 15 0.23 -11.35 -11.73
CA SER A 15 0.36 -9.92 -11.42
C SER A 15 -0.86 -9.38 -10.68
N GLY A 16 -2.07 -9.71 -11.12
CA GLY A 16 -3.31 -9.27 -10.48
C GLY A 16 -3.57 -9.94 -9.13
N GLY A 17 -3.40 -11.26 -9.06
CA GLY A 17 -3.60 -12.05 -7.85
C GLY A 17 -2.60 -11.70 -6.75
N SER A 18 -1.31 -11.57 -7.08
CA SER A 18 -0.31 -11.12 -6.10
C SER A 18 -0.59 -9.71 -5.59
N GLY A 19 -1.04 -8.80 -6.45
CA GLY A 19 -1.42 -7.44 -6.06
C GLY A 19 -2.63 -7.41 -5.13
N LEU A 20 -3.65 -8.23 -5.40
CA LEU A 20 -4.82 -8.37 -4.55
C LEU A 20 -4.45 -8.92 -3.16
N LEU A 21 -3.65 -9.99 -3.13
CA LEU A 21 -3.20 -10.60 -1.87
C LEU A 21 -2.38 -9.62 -1.03
N LEU A 22 -1.47 -8.85 -1.65
CA LEU A 22 -0.72 -7.80 -0.96
C LEU A 22 -1.65 -6.69 -0.44
N ALA A 23 -2.67 -6.27 -1.19
CA ALA A 23 -3.61 -5.25 -0.73
C ALA A 23 -4.43 -5.72 0.48
N VAL A 24 -4.91 -6.96 0.46
CA VAL A 24 -5.61 -7.57 1.61
C VAL A 24 -4.68 -7.67 2.82
N PHE A 25 -3.42 -8.07 2.61
CA PHE A 25 -2.41 -8.05 3.66
C PHE A 25 -2.21 -6.62 4.22
N MET A 26 -2.14 -5.59 3.37
CA MET A 26 -1.96 -4.21 3.81
C MET A 26 -3.13 -3.72 4.68
N TRP A 27 -4.38 -4.12 4.39
CA TRP A 27 -5.50 -3.82 5.28
C TRP A 27 -5.35 -4.48 6.65
N GLY A 28 -5.00 -5.77 6.69
CA GLY A 28 -4.69 -6.47 7.94
C GLY A 28 -3.52 -5.84 8.69
N HIS A 29 -2.48 -5.42 7.96
CA HIS A 29 -1.30 -4.76 8.50
C HIS A 29 -1.65 -3.42 9.17
N VAL A 30 -2.42 -2.54 8.52
CA VAL A 30 -2.83 -1.25 9.10
C VAL A 30 -3.70 -1.46 10.35
N LEU A 31 -4.52 -2.50 10.40
CA LEU A 31 -5.29 -2.84 11.59
C LEU A 31 -4.40 -3.35 12.73
N LEU A 32 -3.45 -4.23 12.43
CA LEU A 32 -2.49 -4.76 13.39
C LEU A 32 -1.63 -3.65 13.98
N VAL A 33 -0.98 -2.85 13.13
CA VAL A 33 -0.13 -1.75 13.60
C VAL A 33 -0.98 -0.65 14.26
N GLY A 34 -2.20 -0.44 13.77
CA GLY A 34 -3.17 0.50 14.34
C GLY A 34 -3.71 0.11 15.71
N SER A 35 -3.47 -1.11 16.19
CA SER A 35 -3.78 -1.50 17.57
C SER A 35 -3.06 -0.62 18.60
N ILE A 36 -1.94 0.02 18.24
CA ILE A 36 -1.25 0.99 19.10
C ILE A 36 -2.12 2.17 19.52
N LEU A 37 -3.18 2.49 18.76
CA LEU A 37 -4.13 3.53 19.14
C LEU A 37 -4.85 3.20 20.45
N THR A 38 -4.89 1.91 20.82
CA THR A 38 -5.46 1.39 22.07
C THR A 38 -4.45 1.32 23.22
N GLY A 39 -3.24 1.85 23.02
CA GLY A 39 -2.13 1.84 23.97
C GLY A 39 -1.14 0.68 23.74
N GLU A 40 0.02 0.78 24.37
CA GLU A 40 1.09 -0.24 24.32
C GLU A 40 0.55 -1.63 24.68
N ARG A 41 -0.28 -1.71 25.73
CA ARG A 41 -0.88 -2.98 26.18
C ARG A 41 -1.73 -3.67 25.10
N GLY A 42 -2.50 -2.91 24.34
CA GLY A 42 -3.34 -3.47 23.26
C GLY A 42 -2.51 -3.94 22.07
N PHE A 43 -1.47 -3.19 21.72
CA PHE A 43 -0.51 -3.56 20.69
C PHE A 43 0.25 -4.83 21.07
N ASP A 44 0.85 -4.85 22.27
CA ASP A 44 1.67 -5.97 22.73
C ASP A 44 0.82 -7.23 22.89
N TRP A 45 -0.41 -7.13 23.38
CA TRP A 45 -1.33 -8.27 23.44
C TRP A 45 -1.55 -8.91 22.05
N LEU A 46 -1.80 -8.09 21.03
CA LEU A 46 -2.00 -8.58 19.67
C LEU A 46 -0.71 -9.15 19.07
N ALA A 47 0.42 -8.51 19.33
CA ALA A 47 1.71 -8.96 18.83
C ALA A 47 2.15 -10.29 19.48
N THR A 48 2.02 -10.42 20.80
CA THR A 48 2.27 -11.67 21.53
C THR A 48 1.37 -12.79 21.03
N PHE A 49 0.08 -12.52 20.74
CA PHE A 49 -0.79 -13.52 20.11
C PHE A 49 -0.21 -14.03 18.79
N LEU A 50 0.32 -13.16 17.93
CA LEU A 50 0.93 -13.60 16.65
C LEU A 50 2.23 -14.38 16.86
N GLU A 51 2.98 -14.06 17.91
CA GLU A 51 4.22 -14.74 18.27
C GLU A 51 3.95 -16.13 18.85
N ASP A 52 3.00 -16.25 19.81
CA ASP A 52 2.63 -17.51 20.46
C ASP A 52 2.12 -18.56 19.47
N TYR A 53 1.40 -18.11 18.43
CA TYR A 53 0.91 -18.98 17.35
C TYR A 53 1.89 -19.10 16.17
N TYR A 54 3.09 -18.52 16.27
CA TYR A 54 4.12 -18.54 15.23
C TYR A 54 3.61 -18.06 13.85
N ILE A 55 2.75 -17.04 13.86
CA ILE A 55 2.14 -16.47 12.66
C ILE A 55 3.08 -15.44 12.02
N ALA A 56 3.80 -14.66 12.82
CA ALA A 56 4.61 -13.54 12.32
C ALA A 56 5.74 -13.98 11.38
N GLN A 57 6.52 -15.00 11.77
CA GLN A 57 7.70 -15.50 11.06
C GLN A 57 7.36 -16.01 9.64
N PRO A 58 6.43 -16.97 9.45
CA PRO A 58 6.06 -17.43 8.11
C PRO A 58 5.41 -16.31 7.31
N THR A 59 4.64 -15.42 7.96
CA THR A 59 3.99 -14.29 7.28
C THR A 59 5.02 -13.34 6.66
N VAL A 60 6.06 -12.95 7.40
CA VAL A 60 7.08 -12.03 6.87
C VAL A 60 7.82 -12.63 5.67
N LEU A 61 8.20 -13.91 5.72
CA LEU A 61 8.83 -14.58 4.58
C LEU A 61 7.88 -14.70 3.38
N ALA A 62 6.62 -15.05 3.63
CA ALA A 62 5.60 -15.17 2.58
C ALA A 62 5.32 -13.82 1.90
N ILE A 63 5.22 -12.73 2.68
CA ILE A 63 4.98 -11.39 2.16
C ILE A 63 6.20 -10.84 1.43
N LEU A 64 7.43 -11.10 1.93
CA LEU A 64 8.66 -10.75 1.21
C LEU A 64 8.69 -11.44 -0.17
N PHE A 65 8.42 -12.74 -0.21
CA PHE A 65 8.35 -13.50 -1.46
C PHE A 65 7.25 -12.96 -2.39
N LEU A 66 6.05 -12.73 -1.86
CA LEU A 66 4.91 -12.22 -2.62
C LEU A 66 5.18 -10.81 -3.17
N PHE A 67 5.84 -9.94 -2.40
CA PHE A 67 6.26 -8.61 -2.82
C PHE A 67 7.23 -8.69 -4.01
N VAL A 68 8.23 -9.57 -3.95
CA VAL A 68 9.19 -9.78 -5.06
C VAL A 68 8.47 -10.33 -6.29
N VAL A 69 7.61 -11.34 -6.14
CA VAL A 69 6.81 -11.88 -7.24
C VAL A 69 5.96 -10.78 -7.87
N HIS A 70 5.25 -10.00 -7.06
CA HIS A 70 4.44 -8.90 -7.55
C HIS A 70 5.28 -7.88 -8.33
N ALA A 71 6.40 -7.44 -7.76
CA ALA A 71 7.30 -6.46 -8.36
C ALA A 71 7.85 -6.95 -9.71
N VAL A 72 8.31 -8.20 -9.81
CA VAL A 72 8.85 -8.78 -11.04
C VAL A 72 7.79 -8.83 -12.13
N PHE A 73 6.57 -9.31 -11.82
CA PHE A 73 5.51 -9.44 -12.81
C PHE A 73 4.91 -8.08 -13.19
N ALA A 74 4.81 -7.14 -12.25
CA ALA A 74 4.38 -5.78 -12.52
C ALA A 74 5.40 -4.99 -13.36
N ALA A 75 6.71 -5.17 -13.11
CA ALA A 75 7.79 -4.49 -13.83
C ALA A 75 7.78 -4.79 -15.34
N ARG A 76 7.25 -5.95 -15.75
CA ARG A 76 7.08 -6.30 -17.18
C ARG A 76 6.12 -5.37 -17.92
N LYS A 77 5.27 -4.65 -17.20
CA LYS A 77 4.34 -3.65 -17.75
C LYS A 77 4.99 -2.27 -17.86
N ILE A 78 6.17 -2.07 -17.27
CA ILE A 78 6.93 -0.82 -17.33
C ILE A 78 7.82 -0.84 -18.57
N PRO A 79 7.75 0.18 -19.44
CA PRO A 79 8.64 0.25 -20.59
C PRO A 79 10.11 0.35 -20.15
N ALA A 80 10.91 -0.56 -20.67
CA ALA A 80 12.31 -0.71 -20.31
C ALA A 80 13.18 0.38 -20.96
N GLN A 81 12.79 0.92 -22.12
CA GLN A 81 13.63 1.85 -22.88
C GLN A 81 13.53 3.28 -22.33
N LEU A 82 14.68 3.96 -22.22
CA LEU A 82 14.74 5.37 -21.78
C LEU A 82 13.92 6.31 -22.69
N ALA A 83 13.85 6.02 -23.99
CA ALA A 83 13.05 6.77 -24.95
C ALA A 83 11.55 6.66 -24.63
N GLU A 84 11.07 5.47 -24.30
CA GLU A 84 9.68 5.23 -23.90
C GLU A 84 9.37 5.87 -22.54
N ARG A 85 10.31 5.84 -21.60
CA ARG A 85 10.18 6.54 -20.30
C ARG A 85 10.09 8.06 -20.47
N LYS A 86 10.90 8.65 -21.36
CA LYS A 86 10.81 10.08 -21.71
C LYS A 86 9.45 10.42 -22.33
N ARG A 87 8.96 9.59 -23.26
CA ARG A 87 7.62 9.76 -23.85
C ARG A 87 6.50 9.68 -22.81
N ILE A 88 6.59 8.78 -21.82
CA ILE A 88 5.62 8.72 -20.73
C ILE A 88 5.71 9.97 -19.83
N ALA A 89 6.91 10.47 -19.56
CA ALA A 89 7.07 11.70 -18.78
C ALA A 89 6.49 12.92 -19.51
N GLU A 90 6.73 13.04 -20.82
CA GLU A 90 6.14 14.06 -21.69
C GLU A 90 4.61 13.91 -21.76
N LEU A 91 4.10 12.69 -21.91
CA LEU A 91 2.66 12.40 -21.88
C LEU A 91 2.03 12.77 -20.54
N ALA A 92 2.69 12.47 -19.41
CA ALA A 92 2.21 12.86 -18.08
C ALA A 92 2.10 14.38 -17.94
N GLN A 93 3.11 15.12 -18.44
CA GLN A 93 3.09 16.58 -18.47
C GLN A 93 1.98 17.11 -19.37
N GLY A 94 1.80 16.54 -20.57
CA GLY A 94 0.71 16.89 -21.49
C GLY A 94 -0.68 16.65 -20.90
N LEU A 95 -0.91 15.50 -20.26
CA LEU A 95 -2.18 15.15 -19.61
C LEU A 95 -2.51 16.05 -18.42
N SER A 96 -1.52 16.38 -17.59
CA SER A 96 -1.71 17.31 -16.46
C SER A 96 -2.00 18.75 -16.90
N ARG A 97 -1.57 19.14 -18.10
CA ARG A 97 -1.79 20.47 -18.69
C ARG A 97 -3.09 20.55 -19.48
N SER A 98 -3.49 19.50 -20.20
CA SER A 98 -4.72 19.48 -21.01
C SER A 98 -5.99 19.65 -20.17
N GLY A 99 -5.94 19.31 -18.88
CA GLY A 99 -7.04 19.55 -17.94
C GLY A 99 -7.23 21.02 -17.57
N ARG A 100 -6.17 21.84 -17.67
CA ARG A 100 -6.12 23.24 -17.24
C ARG A 100 -6.57 24.24 -18.30
N GLU A 101 -6.69 23.82 -19.55
CA GLU A 101 -7.20 24.69 -20.62
C GLU A 101 -8.72 24.84 -20.45
N ARG A 102 -9.14 26.01 -19.97
CA ARG A 102 -10.55 26.36 -19.74
C ARG A 102 -11.14 26.82 -21.08
N VAL A 103 -11.50 25.87 -21.92
CA VAL A 103 -12.24 26.17 -23.16
C VAL A 103 -13.69 26.47 -22.79
N GLU A 104 -14.20 27.66 -23.12
CA GLU A 104 -15.56 28.09 -22.77
C GLU A 104 -16.67 27.18 -23.36
N THR A 105 -16.38 26.44 -24.43
CA THR A 105 -17.30 25.51 -25.10
C THR A 105 -17.17 24.05 -24.64
N ARG A 106 -16.51 23.79 -23.50
CA ARG A 106 -16.25 22.44 -23.00
C ARG A 106 -17.55 21.74 -22.56
N THR A 107 -18.09 20.90 -23.43
CA THR A 107 -19.22 20.00 -23.14
C THR A 107 -18.75 18.67 -22.54
N GLU A 108 -19.69 17.83 -22.08
CA GLU A 108 -19.38 16.49 -21.55
C GLU A 108 -18.65 15.59 -22.57
N HIS A 109 -18.79 15.88 -23.86
CA HIS A 109 -18.23 15.10 -24.98
C HIS A 109 -17.02 15.78 -25.65
N SER A 110 -16.38 16.76 -25.01
CA SER A 110 -15.19 17.41 -25.57
C SER A 110 -14.02 16.40 -25.73
N PRO A 111 -13.36 16.36 -26.91
CA PRO A 111 -12.28 15.41 -27.21
C PRO A 111 -10.99 15.65 -26.40
N PHE A 112 -10.85 16.81 -25.74
CA PHE A 112 -9.67 17.18 -24.96
C PHE A 112 -9.91 17.01 -23.46
N ARG A 113 -9.98 15.75 -23.00
CA ARG A 113 -9.98 15.42 -21.57
C ARG A 113 -8.67 14.72 -21.19
N PRO A 114 -8.02 15.07 -20.06
CA PRO A 114 -7.00 14.20 -19.49
C PRO A 114 -7.58 12.81 -19.32
N HIS A 115 -6.95 11.81 -19.92
CA HIS A 115 -7.37 10.43 -19.73
C HIS A 115 -6.95 10.00 -18.31
N VAL A 116 -7.87 10.15 -17.36
CA VAL A 116 -7.65 9.92 -15.91
C VAL A 116 -7.02 8.56 -15.68
N GLU A 117 -7.50 7.52 -16.36
CA GLU A 117 -6.95 6.16 -16.29
C GLU A 117 -5.45 6.09 -16.65
N SER A 118 -5.02 6.84 -17.67
CA SER A 118 -3.61 6.91 -18.04
C SER A 118 -2.78 7.62 -16.97
N MET A 119 -3.32 8.67 -16.35
CA MET A 119 -2.65 9.35 -15.24
C MET A 119 -2.53 8.45 -14.00
N LEU A 120 -3.61 7.74 -13.64
CA LEU A 120 -3.62 6.79 -12.52
C LEU A 120 -2.60 5.68 -12.73
N TRP A 121 -2.45 5.17 -13.95
CA TRP A 121 -1.41 4.19 -14.28
C TRP A 121 0.01 4.75 -14.09
N ILE A 122 0.28 5.98 -14.56
CA ILE A 122 1.59 6.62 -14.39
C ILE A 122 1.92 6.79 -12.91
N TRP A 123 0.95 7.23 -12.10
CA TRP A 123 1.15 7.34 -10.67
C TRP A 123 1.37 5.99 -9.99
N GLN A 124 0.70 4.94 -10.45
CA GLN A 124 0.93 3.60 -9.92
C GLN A 124 2.35 3.11 -10.22
N VAL A 125 2.90 3.42 -11.40
CA VAL A 125 4.31 3.14 -11.70
C VAL A 125 5.23 3.93 -10.76
N ARG A 126 4.98 5.23 -10.55
CA ARG A 126 5.81 6.07 -9.67
C ARG A 126 5.82 5.57 -8.22
N THR A 127 4.64 5.35 -7.65
CA THR A 127 4.50 4.81 -6.29
C THR A 127 5.11 3.42 -6.17
N GLY A 128 4.95 2.55 -7.19
CA GLY A 128 5.58 1.24 -7.24
C GLY A 128 7.11 1.31 -7.19
N MET A 129 7.72 2.26 -7.90
CA MET A 129 9.18 2.46 -7.85
C MET A 129 9.66 2.95 -6.49
N VAL A 130 8.92 3.84 -5.83
CA VAL A 130 9.24 4.30 -4.47
C VAL A 130 9.11 3.15 -3.47
N MET A 131 8.04 2.36 -3.56
CA MET A 131 7.83 1.18 -2.73
C MET A 131 8.87 0.09 -2.96
N LEU A 132 9.41 -0.06 -4.17
CA LEU A 132 10.50 -1.01 -4.41
C LEU A 132 11.72 -0.70 -3.54
N VAL A 133 11.97 0.57 -3.21
CA VAL A 133 13.06 0.96 -2.32
C VAL A 133 12.60 0.93 -0.85
N LEU A 134 11.58 1.72 -0.51
CA LEU A 134 11.14 1.90 0.88
C LEU A 134 10.46 0.66 1.45
N GLY A 135 9.64 -0.02 0.66
CA GLY A 135 8.99 -1.27 1.02
C GLY A 135 10.00 -2.40 1.20
N SER A 136 11.02 -2.52 0.33
CA SER A 136 12.11 -3.49 0.53
C SER A 136 12.90 -3.20 1.80
N PHE A 137 13.26 -1.94 2.05
CA PHE A 137 13.92 -1.54 3.28
C PHE A 137 13.08 -1.93 4.51
N HIS A 138 11.79 -1.60 4.52
CA HIS A 138 10.87 -1.95 5.60
C HIS A 138 10.77 -3.48 5.80
N LEU A 139 10.53 -4.26 4.74
CA LEU A 139 10.40 -5.72 4.84
C LEU A 139 11.68 -6.40 5.33
N VAL A 140 12.86 -5.94 4.86
CA VAL A 140 14.15 -6.47 5.32
C VAL A 140 14.40 -6.08 6.77
N LEU A 141 14.10 -4.84 7.17
CA LEU A 141 14.22 -4.40 8.55
C LEU A 141 13.38 -5.29 9.48
N LEU A 142 12.11 -5.54 9.14
CA LEU A 142 11.22 -6.39 9.93
C LEU A 142 11.66 -7.86 9.92
N ALA A 143 12.19 -8.37 8.79
CA ALA A 143 12.77 -9.71 8.77
C ALA A 143 13.98 -9.83 9.70
N LEU A 144 14.87 -8.82 9.72
CA LEU A 144 15.99 -8.81 10.65
C LEU A 144 15.52 -8.70 12.11
N ASP A 145 14.51 -7.88 12.38
CA ASP A 145 13.89 -7.73 13.70
C ASP A 145 13.37 -9.05 14.27
N ILE A 146 12.75 -9.88 13.41
CA ILE A 146 12.10 -11.14 13.80
C ILE A 146 13.06 -12.33 13.82
N PHE A 147 14.00 -12.41 12.87
CA PHE A 147 14.88 -13.58 12.72
C PHE A 147 16.25 -13.42 13.40
N THR A 148 16.57 -12.23 13.91
CA THR A 148 17.86 -11.95 14.55
C THR A 148 17.67 -11.07 15.78
N PRO A 149 18.56 -11.14 16.78
CA PRO A 149 18.51 -10.25 17.94
C PRO A 149 19.08 -8.86 17.60
N LEU A 150 18.75 -8.30 16.43
CA LEU A 150 19.31 -7.04 15.92
C LEU A 150 19.12 -5.89 16.92
N TYR A 151 18.05 -5.93 17.69
CA TYR A 151 17.69 -4.93 18.71
C TYR A 151 17.64 -5.51 20.14
N GLY A 152 18.24 -6.69 20.36
CA GLY A 152 18.20 -7.42 21.64
C GLY A 152 17.39 -8.72 21.55
N GLU A 153 17.32 -9.47 22.65
CA GLU A 153 16.36 -10.57 22.78
C GLU A 153 14.96 -9.99 22.98
N MET A 154 14.14 -10.01 21.91
CA MET A 154 12.77 -9.53 21.91
C MET A 154 11.81 -10.70 21.71
N ALA A 155 10.64 -10.65 22.35
CA ALA A 155 9.57 -11.62 22.16
C ALA A 155 8.70 -11.26 20.95
N GLY A 156 9.33 -11.09 19.79
CA GLY A 156 8.66 -10.70 18.54
C GLY A 156 8.54 -9.18 18.35
N ILE A 157 7.40 -8.72 17.83
CA ILE A 157 7.15 -7.31 17.51
C ILE A 157 6.64 -6.59 18.77
N GLU A 158 7.43 -5.72 19.37
CA GLU A 158 7.06 -4.98 20.59
C GLU A 158 6.68 -3.53 20.29
N SER A 159 5.78 -2.96 21.11
CA SER A 159 5.35 -1.57 21.03
C SER A 159 6.53 -0.62 21.27
N VAL A 160 7.30 -0.85 22.33
CA VAL A 160 8.44 -0.02 22.74
C VAL A 160 9.51 0.05 21.65
N SER A 161 9.92 -1.09 21.09
CA SER A 161 10.93 -1.14 20.02
C SER A 161 10.42 -0.49 18.73
N SER A 162 9.14 -0.71 18.40
CA SER A 162 8.49 -0.08 17.24
C SER A 162 8.43 1.44 17.36
N MET A 163 8.02 1.97 18.52
CA MET A 163 7.99 3.41 18.79
C MET A 163 9.41 4.01 18.77
N ALA A 164 10.38 3.36 19.42
CA ALA A 164 11.76 3.82 19.43
C ALA A 164 12.34 3.99 18.02
N ARG A 165 12.09 3.03 17.12
CA ARG A 165 12.52 3.12 15.71
C ARG A 165 11.86 4.26 14.95
N VAL A 166 10.55 4.45 15.14
CA VAL A 166 9.79 5.52 14.46
C VAL A 166 10.27 6.89 14.94
N GLN A 167 10.43 7.06 16.25
CA GLN A 167 10.94 8.29 16.88
C GLN A 167 12.40 8.59 16.50
N ALA A 168 13.23 7.56 16.31
CA ALA A 168 14.62 7.72 15.84
C ALA A 168 14.74 8.21 14.38
N GLY A 169 13.62 8.38 13.66
CA GLY A 169 13.58 9.01 12.34
C GLY A 169 12.85 8.19 11.28
N LEU A 170 12.42 6.96 11.57
CA LEU A 170 11.66 6.15 10.60
C LEU A 170 10.25 6.70 10.32
N TRP A 171 9.76 7.68 11.09
CA TRP A 171 8.48 8.33 10.79
C TRP A 171 8.44 8.92 9.37
N LEU A 172 9.56 9.47 8.87
CA LEU A 172 9.61 10.09 7.54
C LEU A 172 9.51 9.08 6.39
N PRO A 173 10.36 8.03 6.31
CA PRO A 173 10.20 7.00 5.28
C PRO A 173 8.87 6.27 5.41
N TYR A 174 8.33 6.08 6.62
CA TYR A 174 7.01 5.46 6.80
C TYR A 174 5.86 6.37 6.36
N ALA A 175 5.95 7.70 6.53
CA ALA A 175 4.95 8.62 5.99
C ALA A 175 4.90 8.57 4.46
N VAL A 176 6.07 8.54 3.81
CA VAL A 176 6.16 8.41 2.35
C VAL A 176 5.66 7.04 1.89
N LEU A 177 6.05 5.96 2.59
CA LEU A 177 5.64 4.61 2.29
C LEU A 177 4.12 4.43 2.44
N LEU A 178 3.52 4.95 3.52
CA LEU A 178 2.08 4.95 3.78
C LEU A 178 1.32 5.59 2.61
N LEU A 179 1.72 6.80 2.20
CA LEU A 179 1.07 7.47 1.07
C LEU A 179 1.23 6.70 -0.24
N CYS A 180 2.43 6.16 -0.49
CA CYS A 180 2.70 5.43 -1.73
C CYS A 180 1.94 4.11 -1.80
N VAL A 181 1.92 3.32 -0.71
CA VAL A 181 1.25 2.01 -0.68
C VAL A 181 -0.25 2.15 -0.76
N GLU A 182 -0.82 3.12 -0.06
CA GLU A 182 -2.25 3.37 -0.05
C GLU A 182 -2.73 3.81 -1.44
N PHE A 183 -2.03 4.77 -2.05
CA PHE A 183 -2.35 5.21 -3.41
C PHE A 183 -2.14 4.11 -4.46
N HIS A 184 -1.09 3.30 -4.32
CA HIS A 184 -0.82 2.19 -5.25
C HIS A 184 -1.86 1.08 -5.15
N ALA A 185 -2.24 0.70 -3.93
CA ALA A 185 -3.22 -0.34 -3.65
C ALA A 185 -4.61 0.08 -4.12
N SER A 186 -5.05 1.30 -3.79
CA SER A 186 -6.40 1.78 -4.10
C SER A 186 -6.63 1.91 -5.62
N ILE A 187 -5.68 2.49 -6.36
CA ILE A 187 -5.71 2.47 -7.84
C ILE A 187 -5.61 1.05 -8.38
N GLY A 188 -4.72 0.22 -7.81
CA GLY A 188 -4.50 -1.14 -8.25
C GLY A 188 -5.76 -1.99 -8.17
N LEU A 189 -6.48 -1.89 -7.05
CA LEU A 189 -7.74 -2.57 -6.79
C LEU A 189 -8.86 -2.06 -7.68
N TYR A 190 -9.00 -0.73 -7.84
CA TYR A 190 -9.98 -0.16 -8.78
C TYR A 190 -9.77 -0.70 -10.20
N ARG A 191 -8.54 -0.65 -10.73
CA ARG A 191 -8.26 -1.16 -12.07
C ARG A 191 -8.42 -2.67 -12.17
N LEU A 192 -8.08 -3.42 -11.12
CA LEU A 192 -8.28 -4.86 -11.09
C LEU A 192 -9.78 -5.20 -11.15
N ALA A 193 -10.60 -4.51 -10.36
CA ALA A 193 -12.05 -4.69 -10.34
C ALA A 193 -12.67 -4.43 -11.73
N ILE A 194 -12.37 -3.29 -12.35
CA ILE A 194 -12.85 -2.97 -13.70
C ILE A 194 -12.36 -3.98 -14.72
N LYS A 195 -11.08 -4.37 -14.67
CA LYS A 195 -10.49 -5.32 -15.63
C LYS A 195 -11.19 -6.69 -15.60
N TRP A 196 -11.64 -7.13 -14.44
CA TRP A 196 -12.28 -8.43 -14.25
C TRP A 196 -13.81 -8.35 -14.16
N GLY A 197 -14.41 -7.26 -14.66
CA GLY A 197 -15.84 -7.17 -14.90
C GLY A 197 -16.68 -6.75 -13.69
N ALA A 198 -16.07 -6.11 -12.67
CA ALA A 198 -16.84 -5.52 -11.57
C ALA A 198 -17.88 -4.49 -12.04
N ASP A 199 -17.65 -3.88 -13.21
CA ASP A 199 -18.55 -2.94 -13.86
C ASP A 199 -19.83 -3.58 -14.45
N LEU A 200 -19.95 -4.92 -14.42
CA LEU A 200 -21.18 -5.64 -14.70
C LEU A 200 -22.17 -5.62 -13.53
N TRP A 201 -21.66 -5.44 -12.30
CA TRP A 201 -22.48 -5.45 -11.08
C TRP A 201 -22.61 -4.06 -10.45
N PHE A 202 -21.62 -3.18 -10.64
CA PHE A 202 -21.59 -1.84 -10.06
C PHE A 202 -21.27 -0.79 -11.13
N SER A 203 -21.83 0.42 -11.01
CA SER A 203 -21.40 1.51 -11.88
C SER A 203 -19.95 1.91 -11.57
N ARG A 204 -19.20 2.38 -12.59
CA ARG A 204 -17.82 2.88 -12.40
C ARG A 204 -17.74 4.00 -11.38
N GLU A 205 -18.76 4.85 -11.34
CA GLU A 205 -18.89 5.90 -10.33
C GLU A 205 -19.01 5.32 -8.92
N THR A 206 -19.81 4.27 -8.74
CA THR A 206 -19.96 3.60 -7.45
C THR A 206 -18.65 2.97 -6.99
N LEU A 207 -17.95 2.26 -7.90
CA LEU A 207 -16.64 1.66 -7.60
C LEU A 207 -15.61 2.72 -7.22
N HIS A 208 -15.60 3.87 -7.89
CA HIS A 208 -14.70 4.97 -7.55
C HIS A 208 -15.02 5.59 -6.18
N ARG A 209 -16.31 5.78 -5.84
CA ARG A 209 -16.69 6.28 -4.52
C ARG A 209 -16.30 5.32 -3.40
N ILE A 210 -16.52 4.01 -3.60
CA ILE A 210 -16.12 2.97 -2.63
C ILE A 210 -14.61 3.03 -2.41
N GLU A 211 -13.83 3.06 -3.50
CA GLU A 211 -12.37 3.14 -3.43
C GLU A 211 -11.90 4.41 -2.72
N GLN A 212 -12.50 5.57 -3.00
CA GLN A 212 -12.17 6.82 -2.31
C GLN A 212 -12.47 6.77 -0.80
N VAL A 213 -13.60 6.16 -0.40
CA VAL A 213 -13.93 6.01 1.02
C VAL A 213 -12.90 5.12 1.71
N ILE A 214 -12.59 3.96 1.12
CA ILE A 214 -11.56 3.06 1.65
C ILE A 214 -10.22 3.78 1.75
N PHE A 215 -9.82 4.49 0.69
CA PHE A 215 -8.58 5.25 0.63
C PHE A 215 -8.46 6.24 1.78
N TRP A 216 -9.46 7.10 1.98
CA TRP A 216 -9.41 8.11 3.04
C TRP A 216 -9.46 7.52 4.44
N VAL A 217 -10.22 6.43 4.64
CA VAL A 217 -10.29 5.74 5.93
C VAL A 217 -8.95 5.11 6.27
N VAL A 218 -8.35 4.34 5.36
CA VAL A 218 -7.07 3.66 5.60
C VAL A 218 -5.93 4.67 5.71
N LEU A 219 -5.90 5.70 4.86
CA LEU A 219 -4.91 6.78 4.96
C LEU A 219 -5.04 7.54 6.28
N GLY A 220 -6.27 7.86 6.71
CA GLY A 220 -6.53 8.54 7.97
C GLY A 220 -6.09 7.70 9.17
N LEU A 221 -6.49 6.43 9.20
CA LEU A 221 -6.12 5.48 10.25
C LEU A 221 -4.60 5.26 10.31
N GLY A 222 -3.96 5.03 9.16
CA GLY A 222 -2.51 4.85 9.08
C GLY A 222 -1.74 6.11 9.47
N THR A 223 -2.26 7.29 9.11
CA THR A 223 -1.67 8.58 9.51
C THR A 223 -1.75 8.78 11.02
N LEU A 224 -2.93 8.55 11.61
CA LEU A 224 -3.12 8.65 13.06
C LEU A 224 -2.21 7.66 13.81
N THR A 225 -2.13 6.43 13.33
CA THR A 225 -1.23 5.38 13.84
C THR A 225 0.23 5.84 13.81
N LEU A 226 0.68 6.41 12.69
CA LEU A 226 2.04 6.88 12.54
C LEU A 226 2.37 8.06 13.48
N ILE A 227 1.42 8.99 13.68
CA ILE A 227 1.56 10.12 14.61
C ILE A 227 1.74 9.60 16.05
N VAL A 228 0.96 8.59 16.45
CA VAL A 228 1.08 7.97 17.78
C VAL A 228 2.43 7.25 17.92
N LEU A 229 2.83 6.46 16.93
CA LEU A 229 4.15 5.79 16.93
C LEU A 229 5.32 6.79 16.96
N ALA A 230 5.16 7.96 16.33
CA ALA A 230 6.14 9.04 16.37
C ALA A 230 6.19 9.78 17.71
N GLY A 231 5.30 9.45 18.65
CA GLY A 231 5.23 10.08 19.97
C GLY A 231 4.66 11.51 19.96
N TRP A 232 3.98 11.90 18.87
CA TRP A 232 3.39 13.25 18.75
C TRP A 232 1.98 13.34 19.32
N LEU A 233 1.34 12.19 19.55
CA LEU A 233 0.01 12.08 20.12
C LEU A 233 -0.05 10.85 21.02
N GLU A 234 -0.68 11.00 22.18
CA GLU A 234 -0.96 9.87 23.06
C GLU A 234 -2.03 8.94 22.43
N PRO A 235 -1.99 7.62 22.67
CA PRO A 235 -2.98 6.69 22.12
C PRO A 235 -4.43 7.08 22.52
N PRO A 236 -5.27 7.51 21.56
CA PRO A 236 -6.57 8.10 21.89
C PRO A 236 -7.58 7.10 22.45
N LEU A 237 -7.32 5.81 22.29
CA LEU A 237 -8.18 4.71 22.74
C LEU A 237 -7.55 3.91 23.90
N ALA A 238 -6.51 4.44 24.55
CA ALA A 238 -5.84 3.78 25.68
C ALA A 238 -6.81 3.40 26.80
N PHE A 239 -7.81 4.25 27.05
CA PHE A 239 -8.85 4.05 28.08
C PHE A 239 -9.61 2.71 27.95
N LEU A 240 -9.69 2.12 26.75
CA LEU A 240 -10.32 0.82 26.53
C LEU A 240 -9.59 -0.32 27.25
N PHE A 241 -8.30 -0.12 27.53
CA PHE A 241 -7.44 -1.11 28.16
C PHE A 241 -6.84 -0.60 29.48
N GLU A 242 -6.92 0.69 29.81
CA GLU A 242 -6.44 1.16 31.12
C GLU A 242 -7.42 0.89 32.29
N GLY A 243 -8.73 0.78 32.02
CA GLY A 243 -9.78 0.64 33.05
C GLY A 243 -10.02 -0.77 33.63
N GLY A 244 -9.15 -1.75 33.35
CA GLY A 244 -9.37 -3.16 33.70
C GLY A 244 -8.88 -3.60 35.08
N VAL A 245 -8.51 -2.68 35.97
CA VAL A 245 -8.07 -3.00 37.34
C VAL A 245 -8.85 -2.14 38.33
N SER A 246 -9.92 -2.71 38.86
CA SER A 246 -10.54 -2.33 40.13
C SER A 246 -10.67 -3.58 40.99
#